data_AF-A0A967SCI5-F1
#
_entry.id   AF-A0A967SCI5-F1
#
_cell.length_a   1.000
_cell.length_b   1.000
_cell.length_c   1.000
_cell.angle_alpha   90.00
_cell.angle_beta   90.00
_cell.angle_gamma   90.00
#
_symmetry.space_group_name_H-M   'P 1'
#
loop_
_entity.id
_entity.type
_entity.pdbx_description
1 polymer ?
#
loop_
_entity_poly.entity_id
_entity_poly.type
_entity_poly.pdbx_seq_one_letter_code
_entity_poly.pdbx_strand_id
1 'polypeptide(L)'
;YAINFLATLVERHDLPPKVLVVHRFTQNMIRDAHRIRVDPRVQVVINMDGWGPPSQKRVAYRDIVAPEADQFTGFKLFFHNDRRGGSRLLTPGEILELDPAPIYIQYQ
;
A
#
# COMPACT_ATOMS: atom_id res chain seq x y z
N TYR A 1 5.79 -8.65 14.34
CA TYR A 1 6.57 -9.81 13.87
C TYR A 1 7.32 -9.50 12.57
N ALA A 2 6.63 -9.26 11.44
CA ALA A 2 7.26 -9.11 10.11
C ALA A 2 8.38 -8.06 10.04
N ILE A 3 8.16 -6.87 10.63
CA ILE A 3 9.20 -5.82 10.71
C ILE A 3 10.46 -6.34 11.42
N ASN A 4 10.33 -6.97 12.59
CA ASN A 4 11.47 -7.54 13.31
C ASN A 4 12.19 -8.63 12.51
N PHE A 5 11.42 -9.47 11.83
CA PHE A 5 11.98 -10.54 11.02
C PHE A 5 12.88 -9.96 9.92
N LEU A 6 12.37 -9.01 9.14
CA LEU A 6 13.15 -8.34 8.10
C LEU A 6 14.32 -7.54 8.67
N ALA A 7 14.12 -6.81 9.76
CA ALA A 7 15.17 -6.04 10.43
C ALA A 7 16.33 -6.94 10.91
N THR A 8 16.01 -8.12 11.45
CA THR A 8 17.00 -9.11 11.87
C THR A 8 17.80 -9.64 10.69
N LEU A 9 17.16 -9.86 9.54
CA LEU A 9 17.87 -10.26 8.31
C LEU A 9 18.77 -9.14 7.79
N VAL A 10 18.27 -7.89 7.83
CA VAL A 10 19.05 -6.71 7.46
C VAL A 10 20.33 -6.62 8.28
N GLU A 11 20.24 -6.74 9.59
CA GLU A 11 21.42 -6.71 10.47
C GLU A 11 22.33 -7.92 10.29
N ARG A 12 21.76 -9.13 10.27
CA ARG A 12 22.55 -10.38 10.22
C ARG A 12 23.39 -10.50 8.96
N HIS A 13 22.88 -9.95 7.85
CA HIS A 13 23.48 -10.11 6.53
C HIS A 13 24.05 -8.80 5.97
N ASP A 14 24.17 -7.75 6.80
CA ASP A 14 24.66 -6.43 6.39
C ASP A 14 23.98 -5.91 5.11
N LEU A 15 22.65 -6.05 5.05
CA LEU A 15 21.88 -5.67 3.88
C LEU A 15 21.47 -4.20 3.99
N PRO A 16 21.22 -3.52 2.85
CA PRO A 16 20.54 -2.23 2.91
C PRO A 16 19.10 -2.41 3.44
N PRO A 17 18.45 -1.34 3.93
CA PRO A 17 17.06 -1.37 4.38
C PRO A 17 16.11 -2.02 3.36
N LYS A 18 15.01 -2.60 3.86
CA LYS A 18 14.07 -3.37 3.04
C LYS A 18 12.67 -2.77 3.08
N VAL A 19 11.99 -2.81 1.94
CA VAL A 19 10.59 -2.43 1.86
C VAL A 19 9.70 -3.62 2.23
N LEU A 20 8.82 -3.42 3.21
CA LEU A 20 7.75 -4.35 3.55
C LEU A 20 6.43 -3.83 2.96
N VAL A 21 6.01 -4.42 1.84
CA VAL A 21 4.72 -4.09 1.22
C VAL A 21 3.61 -4.92 1.87
N VAL A 22 2.63 -4.26 2.47
CA VAL A 22 1.49 -4.89 3.13
C VAL A 22 0.24 -4.59 2.31
N HIS A 23 -0.34 -5.62 1.71
CA HIS A 23 -1.55 -5.49 0.90
C HIS A 23 -2.80 -5.35 1.77
N ARG A 24 -3.63 -4.35 1.46
CA ARG A 24 -4.89 -4.10 2.18
C ARG A 24 -6.00 -3.64 1.24
N PHE A 25 -7.18 -4.23 1.40
CA PHE A 25 -8.40 -3.85 0.69
C PHE A 25 -9.65 -3.85 1.56
N THR A 26 -9.49 -4.16 2.86
CA THR A 26 -10.54 -3.97 3.88
C THR A 26 -9.91 -3.46 5.19
N GLN A 27 -10.69 -2.77 6.02
CA GLN A 27 -10.21 -2.22 7.29
C GLN A 27 -9.67 -3.32 8.22
N ASN A 28 -10.36 -4.46 8.30
CA ASN A 28 -10.08 -5.49 9.30
C ASN A 28 -8.89 -6.40 8.97
N MET A 29 -8.26 -6.25 7.79
CA MET A 29 -7.03 -6.99 7.46
C MET A 29 -5.86 -6.59 8.35
N ILE A 30 -5.84 -5.35 8.84
CA ILE A 30 -4.86 -4.85 9.81
C ILE A 30 -5.63 -4.32 11.02
N ARG A 31 -5.84 -5.17 12.03
CA ARG A 31 -6.66 -4.86 13.20
C ARG A 31 -6.08 -3.72 14.06
N ASP A 32 -4.77 -3.74 14.27
CA ASP A 32 -4.08 -2.77 15.13
C ASP A 32 -3.07 -1.93 14.32
N ALA A 33 -3.53 -1.33 13.21
CA ALA A 33 -2.65 -0.59 12.29
C ALA A 33 -1.86 0.54 12.98
N HIS A 34 -2.45 1.18 13.99
CA HIS A 34 -1.79 2.19 14.83
C HIS A 34 -0.56 1.67 15.62
N ARG A 35 -0.38 0.34 15.72
CA ARG A 35 0.79 -0.29 16.37
C ARG A 35 1.92 -0.59 15.40
N ILE A 36 1.76 -0.28 14.12
CA ILE A 36 2.85 -0.37 13.15
C ILE A 36 3.89 0.67 13.56
N ARG A 37 5.11 0.19 13.80
CA ARG A 37 6.23 1.00 14.26
C ARG A 37 7.19 1.30 13.13
N VAL A 38 7.74 2.50 13.16
CA VAL A 38 8.82 2.91 12.27
C VAL A 38 10.11 2.21 12.68
N ASP A 39 10.85 1.69 11.70
CA ASP A 39 12.17 1.09 11.88
C ASP A 39 13.07 1.55 10.73
N PRO A 40 14.26 2.13 10.99
CA PRO A 40 15.13 2.60 9.91
C PRO A 40 15.63 1.48 8.98
N ARG A 41 15.60 0.22 9.44
CA ARG A 41 16.01 -0.95 8.66
C ARG A 41 14.88 -1.47 7.74
N VAL A 42 13.62 -1.08 8.01
CA VAL A 42 12.45 -1.61 7.28
C VAL A 42 11.42 -0.52 7.04
N GLN A 43 11.17 -0.21 5.76
CA GLN A 43 10.20 0.79 5.32
C GLN A 43 8.88 0.09 5.01
N VAL A 44 7.80 0.45 5.70
CA VAL A 44 6.49 -0.18 5.50
C VAL A 44 5.69 0.61 4.46
N VAL A 45 5.15 -0.10 3.48
CA VAL A 45 4.20 0.43 2.50
C VAL A 45 2.85 -0.23 2.73
N ILE A 46 1.82 0.54 3.08
CA ILE A 46 0.43 0.07 3.09
C ILE A 46 -0.11 0.25 1.68
N ASN A 47 -0.29 -0.87 0.98
CA ASN A 47 -0.65 -0.88 -0.43
C ASN A 47 -2.14 -1.14 -0.61
N MET A 48 -2.85 -0.18 -1.21
CA MET A 48 -4.23 -0.36 -1.65
C MET A 48 -4.30 -1.49 -2.69
N ASP A 49 -4.89 -2.61 -2.30
CA ASP A 49 -4.95 -3.85 -3.09
C ASP A 49 -6.40 -4.26 -3.45
N GLY A 50 -7.27 -3.26 -3.58
CA GLY A 50 -8.66 -3.44 -4.02
C GLY A 50 -8.78 -3.26 -5.54
N TRP A 51 -9.60 -4.07 -6.19
CA TRP A 51 -9.97 -3.87 -7.59
C TRP A 51 -11.34 -3.21 -7.70
N GLY A 52 -11.61 -2.58 -8.83
CA GLY A 52 -12.91 -1.96 -9.12
C GLY A 52 -12.77 -0.64 -9.88
N PRO A 53 -13.89 0.08 -10.09
CA PRO A 53 -13.87 1.34 -10.79
C PRO A 53 -13.07 2.41 -10.04
N PRO A 54 -12.57 3.45 -10.75
CA PRO A 54 -11.79 4.53 -10.16
C PRO A 54 -12.39 5.12 -8.89
N SER A 55 -13.71 5.34 -8.86
CA SER A 55 -14.43 5.87 -7.70
C SER A 55 -14.29 4.98 -6.46
N GLN A 56 -14.51 3.68 -6.61
CA GLN A 56 -14.38 2.72 -5.51
C GLN A 56 -12.95 2.65 -5.02
N LYS A 57 -11.97 2.70 -5.93
CA LYS A 57 -10.56 2.62 -5.54
C LYS A 57 -10.09 3.88 -4.80
N ARG A 58 -10.54 5.06 -5.22
CA ARG A 58 -10.27 6.32 -4.50
C ARG A 58 -10.86 6.30 -3.09
N VAL A 59 -12.10 5.83 -2.95
CA VAL A 59 -12.78 5.67 -1.66
C VAL A 59 -12.02 4.70 -0.76
N ALA A 60 -11.67 3.52 -1.27
CA ALA A 60 -10.90 2.54 -0.52
C ALA A 60 -9.52 3.07 -0.11
N TYR A 61 -8.83 3.81 -0.97
CA TYR A 61 -7.56 4.44 -0.62
C TYR A 61 -7.72 5.41 0.56
N ARG A 62 -8.64 6.36 0.45
CA ARG A 62 -8.90 7.38 1.48
C ARG A 62 -9.32 6.77 2.82
N ASP A 63 -10.20 5.76 2.80
CA ASP A 63 -10.83 5.27 4.02
C ASP A 63 -10.05 4.12 4.68
N ILE A 64 -9.21 3.40 3.91
CA ILE A 64 -8.57 2.14 4.35
C ILE A 64 -7.03 2.22 4.32
N VAL A 65 -6.42 3.14 3.58
CA VAL A 65 -4.95 3.19 3.43
C VAL A 65 -4.36 4.52 3.89
N ALA A 66 -4.99 5.64 3.54
CA ALA A 66 -4.55 6.97 3.98
C ALA A 66 -4.51 7.17 5.51
N PRO A 67 -5.36 6.53 6.34
CA PRO A 67 -5.28 6.68 7.80
C PRO A 67 -3.95 6.19 8.41
N GLU A 68 -3.17 5.38 7.68
CA GLU A 68 -1.85 4.91 8.07
C GLU A 68 -0.71 5.74 7.48
N ALA A 69 -0.93 7.04 7.23
CA ALA A 69 0.02 7.97 6.59
C ALA A 69 1.35 8.17 7.35
N ASP A 70 1.47 7.75 8.61
CA ASP A 70 2.76 7.64 9.30
C ASP A 70 3.69 6.59 8.64
N GLN A 71 3.11 5.73 7.80
CA GLN A 71 3.79 4.80 6.90
C GLN A 71 3.70 5.31 5.45
N PHE A 72 4.48 4.70 4.55
CA PHE A 72 4.32 4.97 3.13
C PHE A 72 3.05 4.33 2.59
N THR A 73 2.48 4.92 1.55
CA THR A 73 1.31 4.38 0.87
C THR A 73 1.65 3.87 -0.51
N GLY A 74 0.93 2.83 -0.92
CA GLY A 74 1.03 2.21 -2.24
C GLY A 74 -0.33 2.03 -2.89
N PHE A 75 -0.32 1.82 -4.20
CA PHE A 75 -1.53 1.65 -5.00
C PHE A 75 -1.33 0.56 -6.04
N LYS A 76 -2.22 -0.46 -6.06
CA LYS A 76 -2.22 -1.48 -7.09
C LYS A 76 -3.25 -1.17 -8.17
N LEU A 77 -2.86 -1.31 -9.43
CA LEU A 77 -3.74 -1.32 -10.60
C LEU A 77 -3.87 -2.74 -11.14
N PHE A 78 -5.10 -3.15 -11.44
CA PHE A 78 -5.37 -4.44 -12.07
C PHE A 78 -5.79 -4.24 -13.52
N PHE A 79 -4.99 -4.68 -14.49
CA PHE A 79 -5.22 -4.44 -15.92
C PHE A 79 -6.57 -5.00 -16.41
N HIS A 80 -6.98 -6.15 -15.87
CA HIS A 80 -8.23 -6.80 -16.25
C HIS A 80 -9.37 -6.51 -15.27
N ASN A 81 -9.13 -6.57 -13.96
CA ASN A 81 -10.19 -6.46 -12.96
C ASN A 81 -10.76 -5.03 -12.84
N ASP A 82 -9.92 -4.00 -12.98
CA ASP A 82 -10.37 -2.61 -12.87
C ASP A 82 -11.19 -2.16 -14.09
N ARG A 83 -11.14 -2.93 -15.21
CA ARG A 83 -11.91 -2.69 -16.44
C ARG A 83 -13.24 -3.45 -16.51
N ARG A 84 -13.55 -4.30 -15.53
CA ARG A 84 -14.80 -5.07 -15.51
C ARG A 84 -16.01 -4.13 -15.50
N GLY A 85 -17.10 -4.54 -16.15
CA GLY A 85 -18.34 -3.76 -16.21
C GLY A 85 -18.23 -2.44 -17.00
N GLY A 86 -17.31 -2.34 -17.96
CA GLY A 86 -17.12 -1.12 -18.76
C GLY A 86 -16.32 -0.02 -18.06
N SER A 87 -15.66 -0.35 -16.94
CA SER A 87 -14.80 0.56 -16.19
C SER A 87 -13.43 0.78 -16.88
N ARG A 88 -12.60 1.65 -16.30
CA ARG A 88 -11.23 1.96 -16.72
C ARG A 88 -10.24 1.92 -15.55
N LEU A 89 -8.95 1.87 -15.87
CA LEU A 89 -7.90 2.13 -14.89
C LEU A 89 -7.88 3.62 -14.51
N LEU A 90 -7.42 3.92 -13.30
CA LEU A 90 -6.94 5.25 -12.97
C LEU A 90 -5.69 5.56 -13.79
N THR A 91 -5.57 6.80 -14.25
CA THR A 91 -4.37 7.29 -14.92
C THR A 91 -3.25 7.60 -13.91
N PRO A 92 -1.98 7.70 -14.32
CA PRO A 92 -0.91 8.08 -13.41
C PRO A 92 -1.15 9.43 -12.71
N GLY A 93 -1.64 10.46 -13.44
CA GLY A 93 -1.95 11.77 -12.85
C GLY A 93 -3.02 11.67 -11.77
N GLU A 94 -4.10 10.93 -12.05
CA GLU A 94 -5.17 10.68 -11.09
C GLU A 94 -4.74 9.95 -9.81
N ILE A 95 -3.70 9.11 -9.90
CA ILE A 95 -3.13 8.38 -8.75
C ILE A 95 -2.24 9.30 -7.93
N LEU A 96 -1.46 10.16 -8.60
CA LEU A 96 -0.60 11.14 -7.93
C LEU A 96 -1.39 12.27 -7.25
N GLU A 97 -2.65 12.47 -7.62
CA GLU A 97 -3.60 13.37 -6.94
C GLU A 97 -4.19 12.80 -5.64
N LEU A 98 -3.93 11.54 -5.31
CA LEU A 98 -4.35 10.97 -4.02
C LEU A 98 -3.55 11.59 -2.87
N ASP A 99 -4.17 11.68 -1.69
CA ASP A 99 -3.53 12.21 -0.48
C ASP A 99 -3.52 11.15 0.64
N PRO A 100 -2.34 10.78 1.17
CA PRO A 100 -1.01 11.15 0.68
C PRO A 100 -0.76 10.60 -0.73
N ALA A 101 0.20 11.17 -1.48
CA ALA A 101 0.55 10.65 -2.81
C ALA A 101 1.25 9.27 -2.68
N PRO A 102 0.74 8.20 -3.34
CA PRO A 102 1.36 6.88 -3.24
C PRO A 102 2.76 6.86 -3.84
N ILE A 103 3.73 6.33 -3.11
CA ILE A 103 5.12 6.25 -3.55
C ILE A 103 5.46 4.92 -4.25
N TYR A 104 4.59 3.92 -4.08
CA TYR A 104 4.74 2.58 -4.66
C TYR A 104 3.53 2.27 -5.52
N ILE A 105 3.75 2.06 -6.81
CA ILE A 105 2.68 1.69 -7.76
C ILE A 105 2.95 0.29 -8.26
N GLN A 106 1.99 -0.62 -8.05
CA GLN A 106 2.05 -1.98 -8.57
C GLN A 106 1.06 -2.16 -9.70
N TYR A 107 1.50 -2.80 -10.77
CA TYR A 107 0.64 -3.22 -11.87
C TYR A 107 0.52 -4.74 -11.87
N GLN A 108 -0.70 -5.25 -12.02
CA GLN A 108 -1.00 -6.69 -12.07
C GLN A 108 -2.03 -7.02 -13.15
#